data_AF-A0A416MDW7-F1
#
_entry.id   AF-A0A416MDW7-F1
#
_cell.length_a   1.000
_cell.length_b   1.000
_cell.length_c   1.000
_cell.angle_alpha   90.00
_cell.angle_beta   90.00
_cell.angle_gamma   90.00
#
_symmetry.space_group_name_H-M   'P 1'
#
loop_
_entity.id
_entity.type
_entity.pdbx_description
1 polymer ?
#
loop_
_entity_poly.entity_id
_entity_poly.type
_entity_poly.pdbx_seq_one_letter_code
_entity_poly.pdbx_strand_id
1 'polypeptide(L)'
;MFTENVNLNGYSITSFVWPFVMQKENESTLFDCVIKAGWVESVDKQTIWNEGHAQMMRDCFMADQYFSNYARMLFRNGKCFKEYHYPQREDQRLTYVIKINNEEQYELEISSIELHVYMEEIGMLFINTVNTKYPEIAQIKKINDYGRRIALAFLPQDANGFILCAEQLGVKSARAASVTDFRKMTSEYLDGKIATEQLRHQAEFLTDILNCNLGHSFENKIKPVVSCEDRMHLHCLIRNDELSQMIQEGEWKQHGEQEELLYSLLFADPSDATCRDDEMRQTLLLKALYPRWADYGTIHGITNYSMMALTGRTEWINESVVRPFLLEYGYMLSVVAAQKTGIEKFMMELTEDTFDDKEDVPTKEKRRKRWKRFNTILMLHEFSTQDQGTELYDLLKQQMKIEERAAWLQRMMD
;
A
#
# COMPACT_ATOMS: atom_id res chain seq x y z
N MET A 1 3.10 9.57 12.14
CA MET A 1 3.75 8.32 12.56
C MET A 1 2.74 7.39 13.21
N PHE A 2 2.45 6.31 12.49
CA PHE A 2 1.37 5.34 12.65
C PHE A 2 1.01 4.94 14.09
N THR A 3 1.95 4.67 15.00
CA THR A 3 1.68 3.82 16.18
C THR A 3 1.34 4.53 17.49
N GLU A 4 1.45 5.86 17.60
CA GLU A 4 1.28 6.53 18.92
C GLU A 4 -0.16 6.39 19.46
N ASN A 5 -1.16 6.29 18.57
CA ASN A 5 -2.58 6.21 18.93
C ASN A 5 -3.34 5.03 18.27
N VAL A 6 -2.64 4.08 17.65
CA VAL A 6 -3.30 2.92 17.03
C VAL A 6 -3.76 1.94 18.09
N ASN A 7 -5.05 1.59 18.04
CA ASN A 7 -5.57 0.47 18.81
C ASN A 7 -5.02 -0.85 18.23
N LEU A 8 -3.94 -1.35 18.84
CA LEU A 8 -3.29 -2.60 18.42
C LEU A 8 -4.21 -3.82 18.60
N ASN A 9 -5.31 -3.71 19.36
CA ASN A 9 -6.24 -4.80 19.68
C ASN A 9 -7.39 -4.99 18.67
N GLY A 10 -7.35 -4.29 17.53
CA GLY A 10 -8.26 -4.54 16.42
C GLY A 10 -8.21 -5.98 15.90
N TYR A 11 -9.34 -6.46 15.35
CA TYR A 11 -9.45 -7.77 14.70
C TYR A 11 -8.59 -7.84 13.42
N SER A 12 -8.49 -6.72 12.72
CA SER A 12 -7.51 -6.52 11.66
C SER A 12 -6.99 -5.08 11.67
N ILE A 13 -5.74 -4.90 11.27
CA ILE A 13 -5.11 -3.60 11.06
C ILE A 13 -4.61 -3.59 9.62
N THR A 14 -5.11 -2.64 8.83
CA THR A 14 -4.96 -2.69 7.37
C THR A 14 -4.51 -1.33 6.85
N SER A 15 -3.37 -1.30 6.18
CA SER A 15 -2.96 -0.18 5.34
C SER A 15 -3.32 -0.47 3.89
N PHE A 16 -4.17 0.38 3.31
CA PHE A 16 -4.37 0.42 1.88
C PHE A 16 -3.31 1.35 1.28
N VAL A 17 -2.37 0.77 0.54
CA VAL A 17 -1.21 1.49 0.01
C VAL A 17 -1.42 1.74 -1.46
N TRP A 18 -1.45 3.01 -1.86
CA TRP A 18 -1.58 3.42 -3.24
C TRP A 18 -0.25 3.98 -3.76
N PRO A 19 0.49 3.20 -4.57
CA PRO A 19 1.65 3.69 -5.32
C PRO A 19 1.21 4.57 -6.47
N PHE A 20 1.89 5.70 -6.67
CA PHE A 20 1.65 6.58 -7.80
C PHE A 20 2.91 7.35 -8.20
N VAL A 21 2.90 7.86 -9.43
CA VAL A 21 3.89 8.81 -9.92
C VAL A 21 3.22 10.18 -9.96
N MET A 22 3.86 11.21 -9.43
CA MET A 22 3.39 12.59 -9.56
C MET A 22 3.72 13.12 -10.95
N GLN A 23 2.81 13.90 -11.53
CA GLN A 23 3.09 14.63 -12.77
C GLN A 23 4.29 15.54 -12.54
N LYS A 24 5.13 15.63 -13.59
CA LYS A 24 6.48 16.16 -13.52
C LYS A 24 6.49 17.60 -12.99
N GLU A 25 7.02 17.76 -11.79
CA GLU A 25 7.48 19.03 -11.27
C GLU A 25 9.02 19.03 -11.29
N ASN A 26 9.65 20.21 -11.24
CA ASN A 26 11.11 20.24 -11.14
C ASN A 26 11.56 19.64 -9.79
N GLU A 27 12.66 18.86 -9.76
CA GLU A 27 13.18 18.22 -8.54
C GLU A 27 13.33 19.19 -7.34
N SER A 28 13.61 20.47 -7.61
CA SER A 28 13.77 21.50 -6.57
C SER A 28 12.47 21.87 -5.84
N THR A 29 11.31 21.54 -6.41
CA THR A 29 9.99 21.92 -5.86
C THR A 29 9.14 20.72 -5.46
N LEU A 30 9.57 19.48 -5.70
CA LEU A 30 8.77 18.28 -5.45
C LEU A 30 8.21 18.24 -4.02
N PHE A 31 9.10 18.36 -3.03
CA PHE A 31 8.72 18.34 -1.62
C PHE A 31 7.96 19.62 -1.20
N ASP A 32 8.32 20.77 -1.78
CA ASP A 32 7.63 22.04 -1.51
C ASP A 32 6.18 22.00 -1.99
N CYS A 33 5.90 21.31 -3.10
CA CYS A 33 4.54 21.18 -3.61
C CYS A 33 3.67 20.28 -2.74
N VAL A 34 4.25 19.27 -2.10
CA VAL A 34 3.55 18.43 -1.11
C VAL A 34 3.13 19.27 0.10
N ILE A 35 4.04 20.09 0.63
CA ILE A 35 3.75 21.01 1.74
C ILE A 35 2.67 22.04 1.32
N LYS A 36 2.79 22.62 0.13
CA LYS A 36 1.81 23.59 -0.40
C LYS A 36 0.43 22.97 -0.69
N ALA A 37 0.36 21.66 -0.89
CA ALA A 37 -0.88 20.90 -1.00
C ALA A 37 -1.53 20.61 0.37
N GLY A 38 -0.92 21.06 1.47
CA GLY A 38 -1.47 21.00 2.82
C GLY A 38 -0.91 19.89 3.71
N TRP A 39 -0.01 19.04 3.19
CA TRP A 39 0.62 17.98 3.97
C TRP A 39 1.58 18.53 5.03
N VAL A 40 1.64 17.87 6.17
CA VAL A 40 2.56 18.22 7.26
C VAL A 40 3.71 17.24 7.25
N GLU A 41 4.94 17.75 7.10
CA GLU A 41 6.15 16.92 7.15
C GLU A 41 6.26 16.26 8.54
N SER A 42 6.50 14.95 8.56
CA SER A 42 6.73 14.22 9.81
C SER A 42 7.99 14.77 10.49
N VAL A 43 7.89 15.00 11.80
CA VAL A 43 8.93 15.63 12.61
C VAL A 43 10.23 14.81 12.52
N ASP A 44 11.37 15.49 12.37
CA ASP A 44 12.68 14.82 12.39
C ASP A 44 12.86 14.03 13.69
N LYS A 45 13.36 12.80 13.58
CA LYS A 45 13.57 11.89 14.71
C LYS A 45 14.33 12.57 15.84
N GLN A 46 15.34 13.40 15.55
CA GLN A 46 16.10 14.17 16.56
C GLN A 46 15.23 15.10 17.41
N THR A 47 14.18 15.67 16.84
CA THR A 47 13.26 16.56 17.56
C THR A 47 12.32 15.75 18.46
N ILE A 48 11.86 14.58 18.01
CA ILE A 48 11.05 13.64 18.81
C ILE A 48 11.78 13.23 20.09
N TRP A 49 13.11 13.00 20.02
CA TRP A 49 13.94 12.69 21.19
C TRP A 49 13.95 13.80 22.26
N ASN A 50 13.74 15.06 21.85
CA ASN A 50 13.77 16.23 22.74
C ASN A 50 12.39 16.58 23.31
N GLU A 51 11.31 16.15 22.67
CA GLU A 51 9.92 16.52 23.03
C GLU A 51 9.24 15.55 24.01
N GLY A 52 9.90 14.45 24.39
CA GLY A 52 9.41 13.57 25.46
C GLY A 52 8.30 12.58 25.07
N HIS A 53 8.11 12.32 23.77
CA HIS A 53 7.13 11.35 23.25
C HIS A 53 7.61 9.89 23.43
N ALA A 54 7.39 9.30 24.61
CA ALA A 54 7.96 8.01 24.98
C ALA A 54 7.62 6.84 24.03
N GLN A 55 6.38 6.75 23.55
CA GLN A 55 5.97 5.69 22.62
C GLN A 55 6.57 5.89 21.23
N MET A 56 6.50 7.11 20.68
CA MET A 56 7.14 7.42 19.40
C MET A 56 8.65 7.20 19.44
N MET A 57 9.32 7.53 20.55
CA MET A 57 10.74 7.27 20.74
C MET A 57 11.06 5.77 20.67
N ARG A 58 10.24 4.91 21.31
CA ARG A 58 10.40 3.45 21.23
C ARG A 58 10.25 2.95 19.79
N ASP A 59 9.20 3.39 19.11
CA ASP A 59 8.89 2.95 17.74
C ASP A 59 9.95 3.44 16.75
N CYS A 60 10.39 4.70 16.86
CA CYS A 60 11.49 5.27 16.08
C CYS A 60 12.80 4.53 16.32
N PHE A 61 13.12 4.21 17.58
CA PHE A 61 14.32 3.48 17.95
C PHE A 61 14.30 2.07 17.39
N MET A 62 13.19 1.34 17.53
CA MET A 62 13.04 -0.02 17.01
C MET A 62 13.26 -0.06 15.50
N ALA A 63 12.53 0.76 14.74
CA ALA A 63 12.66 0.80 13.28
C ALA A 63 14.09 1.20 12.87
N ASP A 64 14.67 2.20 13.53
CA ASP A 64 16.03 2.65 13.23
C ASP A 64 17.10 1.60 13.61
N GLN A 65 16.92 0.82 14.67
CA GLN A 65 17.81 -0.29 15.03
C GLN A 65 17.76 -1.41 14.00
N TYR A 66 16.57 -1.73 13.48
CA TYR A 66 16.41 -2.85 12.56
C TYR A 66 16.80 -2.49 11.13
N PHE A 67 16.71 -1.23 10.72
CA PHE A 67 17.18 -0.81 9.39
C PHE A 67 18.67 -1.07 9.18
N SER A 68 19.00 -1.58 7.99
CA SER A 68 20.38 -1.62 7.50
C SER A 68 20.96 -0.21 7.38
N ASN A 69 22.28 -0.11 7.25
CA ASN A 69 22.92 1.19 7.02
C ASN A 69 22.42 1.86 5.72
N TYR A 70 22.11 1.08 4.69
CA TYR A 70 21.56 1.60 3.43
C TYR A 70 20.14 2.15 3.62
N ALA A 71 19.27 1.42 4.31
CA ALA A 71 17.92 1.87 4.62
C ALA A 71 17.93 3.13 5.51
N ARG A 72 18.80 3.18 6.53
CA ARG A 72 18.99 4.40 7.34
C ARG A 72 19.44 5.59 6.50
N MET A 73 20.37 5.38 5.57
CA MET A 73 20.83 6.45 4.68
C MET A 73 19.70 6.98 3.79
N LEU A 74 18.81 6.11 3.30
CA LEU A 74 17.63 6.52 2.54
C LEU A 74 16.68 7.36 3.40
N PHE A 75 16.25 6.83 4.55
CA PHE A 75 15.21 7.46 5.36
C PHE A 75 15.68 8.68 6.15
N ARG A 76 16.98 8.82 6.43
CA ARG A 76 17.55 10.01 7.08
C ARG A 76 17.95 11.11 6.09
N ASN A 77 17.92 10.82 4.79
CA ASN A 77 18.29 11.78 3.76
C ASN A 77 17.05 12.50 3.22
N GLY A 78 16.77 13.68 3.77
CA GLY A 78 15.65 14.54 3.38
C GLY A 78 15.65 15.06 1.94
N LYS A 79 16.63 14.67 1.10
CA LYS A 79 16.62 14.93 -0.35
C LYS A 79 16.08 13.78 -1.19
N CYS A 80 16.08 12.56 -0.65
CA CYS A 80 15.73 11.35 -1.39
C CYS A 80 14.41 10.75 -0.93
N PHE A 81 14.04 11.01 0.32
CA PHE A 81 12.81 10.57 0.93
C PHE A 81 12.32 11.61 1.93
N LYS A 82 11.00 11.83 1.95
CA LYS A 82 10.31 12.53 3.02
C LYS A 82 8.99 11.84 3.33
N GLU A 83 8.67 11.79 4.61
CA GLU A 83 7.40 11.30 5.13
C GLU A 83 6.53 12.49 5.52
N TYR A 84 5.25 12.41 5.18
CA TYR A 84 4.24 13.40 5.56
C TYR A 84 3.04 12.71 6.18
N HIS A 85 2.32 13.44 7.01
CA HIS A 85 1.03 13.02 7.55
C HIS A 85 -0.06 14.00 7.14
N TYR A 86 -1.26 13.45 7.01
CA TYR A 86 -2.44 14.23 6.68
C TYR A 86 -2.77 15.19 7.83
N PRO A 87 -3.10 16.47 7.56
CA PRO A 87 -3.43 17.47 8.58
C PRO A 87 -4.80 17.19 9.21
N GLN A 88 -4.89 16.17 10.05
CA GLN A 88 -6.12 15.82 10.75
C GLN A 88 -6.30 16.72 11.97
N ARG A 89 -7.46 17.38 12.08
CA ARG A 89 -7.83 18.10 13.30
C ARG A 89 -8.31 17.10 14.34
N GLU A 90 -8.04 17.35 15.63
CA GLU A 90 -8.47 16.48 16.74
C GLU A 90 -9.99 16.23 16.75
N ASP A 91 -10.79 17.16 16.23
CA ASP A 91 -12.25 17.07 16.13
C ASP A 91 -12.75 16.33 14.87
N GLN A 92 -11.86 15.92 13.97
CA GLN A 92 -12.19 15.31 12.69
C GLN A 92 -11.74 13.85 12.66
N ARG A 93 -12.50 12.97 13.31
CA ARG A 93 -12.32 11.51 13.12
C ARG A 93 -12.70 11.12 11.70
N LEU A 94 -11.74 10.55 10.97
CA LEU A 94 -11.92 10.06 9.63
C LEU A 94 -12.32 8.58 9.66
N THR A 95 -13.17 8.18 8.72
CA THR A 95 -13.68 6.82 8.60
C THR A 95 -13.57 6.38 7.16
N TYR A 96 -13.02 5.19 6.93
CA TYR A 96 -12.95 4.55 5.64
C TYR A 96 -14.26 3.81 5.40
N VAL A 97 -14.93 4.10 4.29
CA VAL A 97 -16.27 3.59 3.99
C VAL A 97 -16.22 2.71 2.75
N ILE A 98 -16.72 1.50 2.88
CA ILE A 98 -16.79 0.49 1.81
C ILE A 98 -18.26 0.06 1.70
N LYS A 99 -18.97 0.49 0.66
CA LYS A 99 -20.34 0.06 0.40
C LYS A 99 -20.33 -0.94 -0.75
N ILE A 100 -20.51 -2.23 -0.44
CA ILE A 100 -20.51 -3.29 -1.45
C ILE A 100 -21.81 -3.29 -2.23
N ASN A 101 -22.93 -3.09 -1.53
CA ASN A 101 -24.26 -2.94 -2.11
C ASN A 101 -25.19 -2.26 -1.08
N ASN A 102 -26.51 -2.27 -1.32
CA ASN A 102 -27.47 -1.66 -0.40
C ASN A 102 -27.65 -2.39 0.94
N GLU A 103 -27.24 -3.65 1.04
CA GLU A 103 -27.40 -4.48 2.24
C GLU A 103 -26.08 -4.61 3.03
N GLU A 104 -24.95 -4.45 2.35
CA GLU A 104 -23.62 -4.73 2.91
C GLU A 104 -22.67 -3.53 2.79
N GLN A 105 -22.29 -2.99 3.95
CA GLN A 105 -21.35 -1.87 4.07
C GLN A 105 -20.45 -2.00 5.31
N TYR A 106 -19.24 -1.45 5.21
CA TYR A 106 -18.23 -1.45 6.26
C TYR A 106 -17.71 -0.03 6.52
N GLU A 107 -17.53 0.29 7.80
CA GLU A 107 -16.98 1.56 8.25
C GLU A 107 -15.84 1.33 9.25
N LEU A 108 -14.61 1.63 8.82
CA LEU A 108 -13.39 1.42 9.58
C LEU A 108 -12.84 2.75 10.09
N GLU A 109 -12.33 2.76 11.31
CA GLU A 109 -11.62 3.92 11.84
C GLU A 109 -10.30 4.09 11.10
N ILE A 110 -10.04 5.31 10.59
CA ILE A 110 -8.75 5.66 10.01
C ILE A 110 -7.87 6.14 11.17
N SER A 111 -6.80 5.40 11.45
CA SER A 111 -5.84 5.75 12.49
C SER A 111 -4.86 6.82 12.01
N SER A 112 -4.49 6.78 10.73
CA SER A 112 -3.62 7.78 10.11
C SER A 112 -3.73 7.71 8.59
N ILE A 113 -3.35 8.81 7.95
CA ILE A 113 -3.08 8.84 6.51
C ILE A 113 -1.66 9.40 6.37
N GLU A 114 -0.81 8.63 5.71
CA GLU A 114 0.62 8.93 5.58
C GLU A 114 0.98 8.99 4.09
N LEU A 115 1.88 9.90 3.73
CA LEU A 115 2.38 10.04 2.38
C LEU A 115 3.89 9.93 2.41
N HIS A 116 4.41 8.89 1.76
CA HIS A 116 5.83 8.66 1.59
C HIS A 116 6.23 9.14 0.20
N VAL A 117 7.10 10.15 0.14
CA VAL A 117 7.56 10.75 -1.11
C VAL A 117 9.03 10.47 -1.32
N TYR A 118 9.34 9.82 -2.42
CA TYR A 118 10.69 9.53 -2.87
C TYR A 118 11.10 10.48 -3.99
N MET A 119 12.41 10.57 -4.22
CA MET A 119 12.95 11.21 -5.43
C MET A 119 12.34 10.60 -6.70
N GLU A 120 12.51 11.27 -7.84
CA GLU A 120 11.91 10.86 -9.11
C GLU A 120 10.36 10.85 -9.04
N GLU A 121 9.75 11.76 -8.30
CA GLU A 121 8.29 11.97 -8.28
C GLU A 121 7.48 10.72 -7.88
N ILE A 122 8.05 9.81 -7.08
CA ILE A 122 7.36 8.59 -6.66
C ILE A 122 6.69 8.83 -5.30
N GLY A 123 5.39 8.57 -5.22
CA GLY A 123 4.59 8.70 -4.01
C GLY A 123 3.94 7.38 -3.60
N MET A 124 3.84 7.15 -2.29
CA MET A 124 3.06 6.06 -1.70
C MET A 124 2.10 6.66 -0.68
N LEU A 125 0.80 6.58 -0.96
CA LEU A 125 -0.24 7.03 -0.04
C LEU A 125 -0.71 5.83 0.80
N PHE A 126 -0.59 5.92 2.11
CA PHE A 126 -1.04 4.92 3.07
C PHE A 126 -2.33 5.41 3.73
N ILE A 127 -3.41 4.64 3.61
CA ILE A 127 -4.63 4.83 4.38
C ILE A 127 -4.69 3.72 5.42
N ASN A 128 -4.40 4.09 6.66
CA ASN A 128 -4.22 3.15 7.76
C ASN A 128 -5.52 3.00 8.55
N THR A 129 -6.04 1.79 8.64
CA THR A 129 -7.35 1.50 9.23
C THR A 129 -7.25 0.45 10.32
N VAL A 130 -8.13 0.56 11.32
CA VAL A 130 -8.28 -0.43 12.39
C VAL A 130 -9.70 -0.95 12.39
N ASN A 131 -9.85 -2.26 12.24
CA ASN A 131 -11.12 -2.95 12.35
C ASN A 131 -11.38 -3.38 13.80
N THR A 132 -12.26 -2.67 14.49
CA THR A 132 -12.72 -2.99 15.84
C THR A 132 -14.17 -3.50 15.87
N LYS A 133 -14.85 -3.56 14.72
CA LYS A 133 -16.30 -3.81 14.62
C LYS A 133 -16.67 -5.15 13.97
N TYR A 134 -15.83 -5.65 13.08
CA TYR A 134 -16.15 -6.78 12.19
C TYR A 134 -15.20 -7.96 12.46
N PRO A 135 -15.48 -8.81 13.47
CA PRO A 135 -14.58 -9.88 13.89
C PRO A 135 -14.53 -11.05 12.90
N GLU A 136 -15.58 -11.25 12.10
CA GLU A 136 -15.74 -12.43 11.26
C GLU A 136 -14.73 -12.42 10.10
N ILE A 137 -14.08 -13.56 9.88
CA ILE A 137 -13.07 -13.72 8.82
C ILE A 137 -13.66 -13.42 7.43
N ALA A 138 -14.91 -13.82 7.19
CA ALA A 138 -15.61 -13.50 5.94
C ALA A 138 -15.76 -11.98 5.73
N GLN A 139 -15.99 -11.21 6.79
CA GLN A 139 -16.08 -9.75 6.72
C GLN A 139 -14.71 -9.12 6.46
N ILE A 140 -13.65 -9.61 7.13
CA ILE A 140 -12.27 -9.14 6.92
C ILE A 140 -11.83 -9.37 5.46
N LYS A 141 -12.15 -10.53 4.89
CA LYS A 141 -11.88 -10.84 3.47
C LYS A 141 -12.56 -9.84 2.52
N LYS A 142 -13.83 -9.54 2.76
CA LYS A 142 -14.57 -8.54 1.98
C LYS A 142 -14.01 -7.13 2.16
N ILE A 143 -13.70 -6.72 3.39
CA ILE A 143 -13.04 -5.45 3.67
C ILE A 143 -11.74 -5.31 2.86
N ASN A 144 -10.89 -6.34 2.89
CA ASN A 144 -9.60 -6.32 2.21
C ASN A 144 -9.74 -6.26 0.68
N ASP A 145 -10.64 -7.07 0.08
CA ASP A 145 -10.80 -7.10 -1.37
C ASP A 145 -11.55 -5.88 -1.92
N TYR A 146 -12.71 -5.55 -1.34
CA TYR A 146 -13.50 -4.41 -1.82
C TYR A 146 -12.89 -3.07 -1.43
N GLY A 147 -12.22 -3.00 -0.28
CA GLY A 147 -11.56 -1.78 0.19
C GLY A 147 -10.32 -1.38 -0.59
N ARG A 148 -9.67 -2.31 -1.30
CA ARG A 148 -8.47 -2.01 -2.10
C ARG A 148 -8.76 -1.66 -3.55
N ARG A 149 -9.97 -1.92 -4.07
CA ARG A 149 -10.30 -1.75 -5.49
C ARG A 149 -10.72 -0.31 -5.80
N ILE A 150 -9.90 0.38 -6.58
CA ILE A 150 -9.98 1.82 -6.82
C ILE A 150 -10.36 2.18 -8.26
N ALA A 151 -10.60 1.19 -9.11
CA ALA A 151 -11.15 1.38 -10.45
C ALA A 151 -12.02 0.18 -10.86
N LEU A 152 -12.81 0.36 -11.93
CA LEU A 152 -13.59 -0.73 -12.53
C LEU A 152 -12.66 -1.67 -13.29
N ALA A 153 -12.62 -2.95 -12.88
CA ALA A 153 -11.82 -3.98 -13.55
C ALA A 153 -12.32 -4.32 -14.97
N PHE A 154 -13.63 -4.18 -15.20
CA PHE A 154 -14.28 -4.35 -16.49
C PHE A 154 -15.55 -3.51 -16.56
N LEU A 155 -16.02 -3.28 -17.78
CA LEU A 155 -17.26 -2.55 -18.03
C LEU A 155 -18.46 -3.48 -17.86
N PRO A 156 -19.45 -3.12 -17.04
CA PRO A 156 -20.67 -3.90 -16.93
C PRO A 156 -21.55 -3.71 -18.19
N GLN A 157 -22.40 -4.69 -18.47
CA GLN A 157 -23.29 -4.67 -19.65
C GLN A 157 -24.45 -3.69 -19.49
N ASP A 158 -24.89 -3.44 -18.26
CA ASP A 158 -25.96 -2.51 -17.91
C ASP A 158 -25.67 -1.85 -16.54
N ALA A 159 -26.48 -0.86 -16.16
CA ALA A 159 -26.26 -0.04 -14.97
C ALA A 159 -26.26 -0.85 -13.65
N ASN A 160 -27.01 -1.95 -13.61
CA ASN A 160 -27.12 -2.84 -12.45
C ASN A 160 -26.26 -4.10 -12.62
N GLY A 161 -25.46 -4.18 -13.68
CA GLY A 161 -24.62 -5.32 -14.00
C GLY A 161 -23.60 -5.61 -12.90
N PHE A 162 -23.03 -6.81 -12.93
CA PHE A 162 -21.99 -7.19 -11.98
C PHE A 162 -20.78 -6.26 -12.09
N ILE A 163 -20.26 -5.81 -10.94
CA ILE A 163 -18.99 -5.07 -10.82
C ILE A 163 -18.11 -5.80 -9.81
N LEU A 164 -16.80 -5.80 -10.05
CA LEU A 164 -15.83 -6.52 -9.20
C LEU A 164 -15.35 -5.68 -8.00
N CYS A 165 -15.83 -4.44 -7.84
CA CYS A 165 -15.45 -3.53 -6.77
C CYS A 165 -16.68 -3.14 -5.93
N ALA A 166 -16.46 -2.34 -4.89
CA ALA A 166 -17.54 -1.78 -4.10
C ALA A 166 -18.41 -0.85 -4.97
N GLU A 167 -19.69 -0.69 -4.67
CA GLU A 167 -20.50 0.36 -5.30
C GLU A 167 -20.00 1.75 -4.93
N GLN A 168 -19.57 1.92 -3.67
CA GLN A 168 -18.98 3.17 -3.20
C GLN A 168 -17.77 2.91 -2.31
N LEU A 169 -16.74 3.73 -2.48
CA LEU A 169 -15.50 3.67 -1.70
C LEU A 169 -15.00 5.07 -1.41
N GLY A 170 -14.56 5.34 -0.17
CA GLY A 170 -13.86 6.58 0.14
C GLY A 170 -13.77 6.89 1.62
N VAL A 171 -13.65 8.17 1.95
CA VAL A 171 -13.41 8.66 3.31
C VAL A 171 -14.49 9.64 3.72
N LYS A 172 -14.97 9.49 4.96
CA LYS A 172 -15.95 10.39 5.58
C LYS A 172 -15.43 10.91 6.91
N SER A 173 -15.95 12.07 7.29
CA SER A 173 -15.88 12.66 8.62
C SER A 173 -17.24 13.25 8.97
N ALA A 174 -17.38 13.78 10.18
CA ALA A 174 -18.59 14.53 10.57
C ALA A 174 -18.88 15.77 9.71
N ARG A 175 -17.86 16.33 9.02
CA ARG A 175 -17.97 17.61 8.29
C ARG A 175 -17.88 17.48 6.76
N ALA A 176 -17.21 16.45 6.28
CA ALA A 176 -16.92 16.27 4.86
C ALA A 176 -16.88 14.79 4.51
N ALA A 177 -17.23 14.49 3.27
CA ALA A 177 -17.12 13.17 2.67
C ALA A 177 -16.55 13.31 1.27
N SER A 178 -15.59 12.46 0.93
CA SER A 178 -15.17 12.22 -0.45
C SER A 178 -15.32 10.73 -0.71
N VAL A 179 -16.26 10.39 -1.59
CA VAL A 179 -16.66 9.02 -1.88
C VAL A 179 -16.82 8.89 -3.38
N THR A 180 -16.09 7.94 -3.96
CA THR A 180 -16.25 7.56 -5.35
C THR A 180 -17.43 6.63 -5.48
N ASP A 181 -18.35 6.95 -6.40
CA ASP A 181 -19.53 6.14 -6.71
C ASP A 181 -19.37 5.46 -8.07
N PHE A 182 -18.97 4.19 -8.04
CA PHE A 182 -18.70 3.41 -9.25
C PHE A 182 -19.99 3.04 -10.01
N ARG A 183 -21.14 3.00 -9.32
CA ARG A 183 -22.45 2.78 -9.95
C ARG A 183 -22.90 3.99 -10.74
N LYS A 184 -22.69 5.18 -10.19
CA LYS A 184 -22.94 6.44 -10.89
C LYS A 184 -22.03 6.56 -12.11
N MET A 185 -20.72 6.31 -11.96
CA MET A 185 -19.78 6.31 -13.09
C MET A 185 -20.22 5.33 -14.19
N THR A 186 -20.61 4.11 -13.82
CA THR A 186 -21.14 3.12 -14.75
C THR A 186 -22.35 3.64 -15.52
N SER A 187 -23.31 4.23 -14.82
CA SER A 187 -24.55 4.75 -15.42
C SER A 187 -24.26 5.90 -16.38
N GLU A 188 -23.37 6.82 -15.99
CA GLU A 188 -22.94 7.94 -16.83
C GLU A 188 -22.18 7.48 -18.08
N TYR A 189 -21.41 6.39 -17.99
CA TYR A 189 -20.74 5.80 -19.14
C TYR A 189 -21.73 5.20 -20.13
N LEU A 190 -22.70 4.42 -19.64
CA LEU A 190 -23.73 3.81 -20.49
C LEU A 190 -24.63 4.85 -21.16
N ASP A 191 -24.86 5.99 -20.50
CA ASP A 191 -25.55 7.15 -21.05
C ASP A 191 -24.71 7.96 -22.06
N GLY A 192 -23.43 7.60 -22.26
CA GLY A 192 -22.51 8.32 -23.15
C GLY A 192 -22.03 9.67 -22.61
N LYS A 193 -22.16 9.94 -21.31
CA LYS A 193 -21.76 11.20 -20.66
C LYS A 193 -20.27 11.25 -20.31
N ILE A 194 -19.65 10.09 -20.11
CA ILE A 194 -18.21 9.97 -19.83
C ILE A 194 -17.54 9.00 -20.79
N ALA A 195 -16.28 9.27 -21.13
CA ALA A 195 -15.50 8.44 -22.03
C ALA A 195 -14.85 7.26 -21.30
N THR A 196 -14.50 6.18 -22.03
CA THR A 196 -13.82 5.01 -21.46
C THR A 196 -12.49 5.35 -20.78
N GLU A 197 -11.78 6.37 -21.27
CA GLU A 197 -10.54 6.85 -20.65
C GLU A 197 -10.78 7.37 -19.23
N GLN A 198 -11.94 8.03 -19.01
CA GLN A 198 -12.29 8.57 -17.71
C GLN A 198 -12.59 7.47 -16.67
N LEU A 199 -13.06 6.31 -17.13
CA LEU A 199 -13.28 5.14 -16.27
C LEU A 199 -11.99 4.44 -15.83
N ARG A 200 -10.88 4.70 -16.53
CA ARG A 200 -9.56 4.19 -16.15
C ARG A 200 -8.88 5.04 -15.08
N HIS A 201 -9.40 6.23 -14.79
CA HIS A 201 -8.87 7.05 -13.71
C HIS A 201 -9.13 6.36 -12.37
N GLN A 202 -8.16 6.53 -11.46
CA GLN A 202 -8.30 6.05 -10.10
C GLN A 202 -9.44 6.77 -9.39
N ALA A 203 -9.96 6.14 -8.33
CA ALA A 203 -11.03 6.66 -7.51
C ALA A 203 -10.76 8.12 -7.06
N GLU A 204 -11.74 9.01 -7.31
CA GLU A 204 -11.67 10.44 -7.00
C GLU A 204 -11.24 10.73 -5.55
N PHE A 205 -11.73 9.93 -4.59
CA PHE A 205 -11.38 10.12 -3.18
C PHE A 205 -9.88 10.06 -2.89
N LEU A 206 -9.10 9.29 -3.65
CA LEU A 206 -7.64 9.24 -3.50
C LEU A 206 -6.99 10.56 -3.90
N THR A 207 -7.50 11.18 -4.95
CA THR A 207 -7.02 12.49 -5.41
C THR A 207 -7.41 13.58 -4.42
N ASP A 208 -8.59 13.49 -3.80
CA ASP A 208 -9.02 14.41 -2.76
C ASP A 208 -8.17 14.28 -1.49
N ILE A 209 -7.86 13.06 -1.06
CA ILE A 209 -6.93 12.83 0.06
C ILE A 209 -5.54 13.36 -0.30
N LEU A 210 -5.02 13.02 -1.47
CA LEU A 210 -3.70 13.46 -1.91
C LEU A 210 -3.55 14.98 -1.92
N ASN A 211 -4.64 15.71 -2.14
CA ASN A 211 -4.67 17.17 -2.15
C ASN A 211 -5.22 17.80 -0.86
N CYS A 212 -5.33 17.04 0.23
CA CYS A 212 -5.87 17.50 1.51
C CYS A 212 -7.26 18.18 1.40
N ASN A 213 -8.09 17.75 0.45
CA ASN A 213 -9.34 18.43 0.07
C ASN A 213 -10.59 17.95 0.83
N LEU A 214 -10.45 17.27 1.98
CA LEU A 214 -11.59 16.84 2.81
C LEU A 214 -12.16 18.01 3.64
N GLY A 215 -12.77 18.98 2.97
CA GLY A 215 -13.36 20.18 3.56
C GLY A 215 -12.54 21.47 3.42
N HIS A 216 -11.42 21.41 2.68
CA HIS A 216 -10.54 22.55 2.40
C HIS A 216 -10.10 22.52 0.92
N SER A 217 -9.62 23.65 0.41
CA SER A 217 -8.96 23.70 -0.91
C SER A 217 -7.63 24.41 -0.72
N PHE A 218 -6.54 23.74 -1.08
CA PHE A 218 -5.21 24.34 -1.11
C PHE A 218 -4.90 24.91 -2.50
N GLU A 219 -3.95 25.83 -2.60
CA GLU A 219 -3.58 26.50 -3.85
C GLU A 219 -2.95 25.52 -4.86
N ASN A 220 -2.11 24.62 -4.37
CA ASN A 220 -1.42 23.64 -5.20
C ASN A 220 -2.17 22.31 -5.23
N LYS A 221 -2.16 21.68 -6.42
CA LYS A 221 -2.73 20.35 -6.62
C LYS A 221 -1.66 19.39 -7.12
N ILE A 222 -1.36 18.37 -6.31
CA ILE A 222 -0.63 17.19 -6.73
C ILE A 222 -1.51 16.41 -7.71
N LYS A 223 -0.99 16.19 -8.91
CA LYS A 223 -1.66 15.40 -9.94
C LYS A 223 -0.96 14.06 -10.10
N PRO A 224 -1.62 12.93 -9.80
CA PRO A 224 -1.07 11.62 -10.09
C PRO A 224 -1.06 11.39 -11.61
N VAL A 225 -0.05 10.70 -12.11
CA VAL A 225 -0.07 10.09 -13.43
C VAL A 225 -1.08 8.94 -13.39
N VAL A 226 -1.94 8.87 -14.40
CA VAL A 226 -2.96 7.83 -14.50
C VAL A 226 -2.27 6.48 -14.68
N SER A 227 -2.56 5.55 -13.78
CA SER A 227 -2.08 4.17 -13.83
C SER A 227 -3.27 3.25 -14.09
N CYS A 228 -3.04 2.18 -14.85
CA CYS A 228 -4.05 1.17 -15.14
C CYS A 228 -4.25 0.16 -14.00
N GLU A 229 -3.55 0.30 -12.86
CA GLU A 229 -3.76 -0.58 -11.71
C GLU A 229 -5.14 -0.30 -11.08
N ASP A 230 -5.98 -1.34 -11.01
CA ASP A 230 -7.35 -1.26 -10.48
C ASP A 230 -7.39 -1.36 -8.93
N ARG A 231 -6.24 -1.56 -8.27
CA ARG A 231 -6.14 -1.91 -6.85
C ARG A 231 -4.96 -1.25 -6.15
N MET A 232 -5.17 -0.91 -4.89
CA MET A 232 -4.13 -0.60 -3.92
C MET A 232 -3.44 -1.88 -3.43
N HIS A 233 -2.16 -1.79 -3.06
CA HIS A 233 -1.45 -2.85 -2.37
C HIS A 233 -1.96 -2.95 -0.93
N LEU A 234 -2.16 -4.18 -0.44
CA LEU A 234 -2.72 -4.45 0.88
C LEU A 234 -1.60 -4.76 1.86
N HIS A 235 -1.53 -4.06 2.99
CA HIS A 235 -0.68 -4.44 4.12
C HIS A 235 -1.59 -4.74 5.31
N CYS A 236 -1.80 -6.01 5.63
CA CYS A 236 -2.86 -6.43 6.53
C CYS A 236 -2.37 -7.38 7.62
N LEU A 237 -2.57 -6.95 8.87
CA LEU A 237 -2.44 -7.80 10.04
C LEU A 237 -3.82 -8.34 10.41
N ILE A 238 -3.94 -9.66 10.54
CA ILE A 238 -5.14 -10.35 11.01
C ILE A 238 -4.84 -10.95 12.38
N ARG A 239 -5.71 -10.66 13.36
CA ARG A 239 -5.58 -11.14 14.74
C ARG A 239 -6.73 -12.06 15.09
N ASN A 240 -6.49 -13.37 15.06
CA ASN A 240 -7.51 -14.38 15.31
C ASN A 240 -6.89 -15.61 15.99
N ASP A 241 -7.39 -15.96 17.18
CA ASP A 241 -6.83 -17.04 17.99
C ASP A 241 -7.06 -18.42 17.39
N GLU A 242 -8.21 -18.66 16.74
CA GLU A 242 -8.54 -19.93 16.09
C GLU A 242 -7.65 -20.16 14.87
N LEU A 243 -7.47 -19.14 14.03
CA LEU A 243 -6.55 -19.22 12.91
C LEU A 243 -5.09 -19.35 13.38
N SER A 244 -4.71 -18.65 14.44
CA SER A 244 -3.38 -18.78 15.06
C SER A 244 -3.13 -20.23 15.50
N GLN A 245 -4.13 -20.89 16.09
CA GLN A 245 -4.04 -22.29 16.48
C GLN A 245 -3.93 -23.21 15.24
N MET A 246 -4.75 -22.98 14.21
CA MET A 246 -4.68 -23.69 12.92
C MET A 246 -3.28 -23.60 12.27
N ILE A 247 -2.63 -22.42 12.36
CA ILE A 247 -1.26 -22.23 11.90
C ILE A 247 -0.27 -23.07 12.72
N GLN A 248 -0.41 -23.06 14.05
CA GLN A 248 0.45 -23.79 14.99
C GLN A 248 0.34 -25.31 14.83
N GLU A 249 -0.86 -25.82 14.58
CA GLU A 249 -1.12 -27.25 14.36
C GLU A 249 -0.69 -27.70 12.96
N GLY A 250 -0.42 -26.75 12.05
CA GLY A 250 0.09 -27.03 10.71
C GLY A 250 -0.97 -27.53 9.74
N GLU A 251 -2.27 -27.31 10.01
CA GLU A 251 -3.38 -27.80 9.18
C GLU A 251 -3.33 -27.24 7.75
N TRP A 252 -2.84 -26.01 7.58
CA TRP A 252 -2.67 -25.33 6.30
C TRP A 252 -1.66 -26.00 5.35
N LYS A 253 -0.85 -26.95 5.81
CA LYS A 253 0.21 -27.57 4.99
C LYS A 253 -0.35 -28.57 3.97
N GLN A 254 -1.54 -29.11 4.21
CA GLN A 254 -2.18 -30.08 3.31
C GLN A 254 -3.33 -29.45 2.54
N HIS A 255 -3.66 -30.02 1.38
CA HIS A 255 -4.83 -29.59 0.61
C HIS A 255 -6.10 -29.74 1.44
N GLY A 256 -6.91 -28.69 1.48
CA GLY A 256 -8.17 -28.69 2.20
C GLY A 256 -8.67 -27.28 2.47
N GLU A 257 -9.69 -27.20 3.30
CA GLU A 257 -10.39 -25.96 3.65
C GLU A 257 -9.45 -24.94 4.31
N GLN A 258 -8.54 -25.38 5.18
CA GLN A 258 -7.60 -24.50 5.88
C GLN A 258 -6.55 -23.88 4.93
N GLU A 259 -6.05 -24.67 3.99
CA GLU A 259 -5.13 -24.20 2.94
C GLU A 259 -5.83 -23.19 2.03
N GLU A 260 -7.05 -23.50 1.58
CA GLU A 260 -7.86 -22.61 0.77
C GLU A 260 -8.20 -21.31 1.51
N LEU A 261 -8.53 -21.40 2.80
CA LEU A 261 -8.79 -20.24 3.64
C LEU A 261 -7.54 -19.36 3.76
N LEU A 262 -6.38 -19.93 4.09
CA LEU A 262 -5.13 -19.17 4.21
C LEU A 262 -4.73 -18.52 2.88
N TYR A 263 -4.91 -19.23 1.76
CA TYR A 263 -4.74 -18.68 0.42
C TYR A 263 -5.65 -17.48 0.19
N SER A 264 -6.95 -17.64 0.43
CA SER A 264 -7.94 -16.58 0.19
C SER A 264 -7.67 -15.33 1.05
N LEU A 265 -7.13 -15.49 2.26
CA LEU A 265 -6.73 -14.38 3.12
C LEU A 265 -5.52 -13.64 2.55
N LEU A 266 -4.49 -14.40 2.16
CA LEU A 266 -3.23 -13.85 1.65
C LEU A 266 -3.40 -13.14 0.30
N PHE A 267 -4.13 -13.76 -0.64
CA PHE A 267 -4.42 -13.18 -1.96
C PHE A 267 -5.58 -12.16 -1.93
N ALA A 268 -6.24 -12.05 -0.77
CA ALA A 268 -7.39 -11.20 -0.51
C ALA A 268 -8.54 -11.46 -1.49
N ASP A 269 -8.96 -12.72 -1.56
CA ASP A 269 -10.16 -13.14 -2.24
C ASP A 269 -11.39 -12.89 -1.33
N PRO A 270 -12.49 -12.34 -1.86
CA PRO A 270 -13.65 -11.92 -1.04
C PRO A 270 -14.46 -13.12 -0.49
N SER A 271 -14.31 -14.29 -1.09
CA SER A 271 -15.00 -15.55 -0.78
C SER A 271 -14.02 -16.72 -0.96
N ASP A 272 -14.42 -17.82 -1.59
CA ASP A 272 -13.54 -18.93 -1.95
C ASP A 272 -12.28 -18.49 -2.71
N ALA A 273 -11.26 -19.37 -2.71
CA ALA A 273 -10.04 -19.11 -3.46
C ALA A 273 -10.35 -18.93 -4.95
N THR A 274 -9.78 -17.88 -5.53
CA THR A 274 -9.90 -17.61 -6.97
C THR A 274 -9.09 -18.60 -7.81
N CYS A 275 -8.03 -19.20 -7.25
CA CYS A 275 -7.30 -20.30 -7.87
C CYS A 275 -8.01 -21.63 -7.59
N ARG A 276 -8.66 -22.17 -8.62
CA ARG A 276 -9.47 -23.40 -8.55
C ARG A 276 -8.68 -24.70 -8.70
N ASP A 277 -7.47 -24.63 -9.22
CA ASP A 277 -6.59 -25.79 -9.32
C ASP A 277 -5.84 -25.98 -8.00
N ASP A 278 -6.05 -27.11 -7.34
CA ASP A 278 -5.55 -27.35 -5.97
C ASP A 278 -4.01 -27.40 -5.91
N GLU A 279 -3.36 -28.03 -6.90
CA GLU A 279 -1.89 -28.13 -6.96
C GLU A 279 -1.26 -26.77 -7.21
N MET A 280 -1.80 -25.99 -8.15
CA MET A 280 -1.35 -24.63 -8.43
C MET A 280 -1.59 -23.72 -7.23
N ARG A 281 -2.75 -23.80 -6.57
CA ARG A 281 -3.09 -22.99 -5.39
C ARG A 281 -2.09 -23.23 -4.27
N GLN A 282 -1.83 -24.48 -3.92
CA GLN A 282 -0.85 -24.81 -2.88
C GLN A 282 0.56 -24.37 -3.28
N THR A 283 0.96 -24.54 -4.54
CA THR A 283 2.27 -24.08 -5.03
C THR A 283 2.42 -22.57 -4.89
N LEU A 284 1.40 -21.80 -5.28
CA LEU A 284 1.38 -20.35 -5.13
C LEU A 284 1.39 -19.94 -3.66
N LEU A 285 0.62 -20.62 -2.83
CA LEU A 285 0.57 -20.37 -1.39
C LEU A 285 1.94 -20.58 -0.75
N LEU A 286 2.54 -21.75 -0.93
CA LEU A 286 3.83 -22.08 -0.32
C LEU A 286 4.96 -21.17 -0.80
N LYS A 287 4.90 -20.71 -2.05
CA LYS A 287 5.84 -19.70 -2.58
C LYS A 287 5.64 -18.32 -1.95
N ALA A 288 4.43 -17.99 -1.54
CA ALA A 288 4.05 -16.70 -0.97
C ALA A 288 4.20 -16.65 0.56
N LEU A 289 4.15 -17.80 1.25
CA LEU A 289 4.23 -17.87 2.70
C LEU A 289 5.66 -17.78 3.23
N TYR A 290 5.76 -17.20 4.42
CA TYR A 290 6.97 -17.14 5.24
C TYR A 290 6.67 -17.73 6.63
N PRO A 291 6.96 -19.03 6.84
CA PRO A 291 6.47 -19.78 7.99
C PRO A 291 7.39 -19.76 9.22
N ARG A 292 8.38 -18.85 9.31
CA ARG A 292 9.41 -18.84 10.37
C ARG A 292 8.85 -19.00 11.80
N TRP A 293 7.69 -18.44 12.08
CA TRP A 293 7.05 -18.46 13.40
C TRP A 293 5.76 -19.28 13.46
N ALA A 294 5.53 -20.16 12.47
CA ALA A 294 4.29 -20.91 12.35
C ALA A 294 4.03 -21.78 13.59
N ASP A 295 5.06 -22.39 14.18
CA ASP A 295 4.95 -23.22 15.39
C ASP A 295 4.54 -22.42 16.65
N TYR A 296 4.59 -21.08 16.58
CA TYR A 296 4.08 -20.16 17.61
C TYR A 296 2.75 -19.51 17.20
N GLY A 297 2.11 -20.01 16.14
CA GLY A 297 0.83 -19.52 15.62
C GLY A 297 0.91 -18.22 14.83
N THR A 298 2.12 -17.81 14.39
CA THR A 298 2.31 -16.60 13.58
C THR A 298 2.85 -16.94 12.20
N ILE A 299 2.18 -16.48 11.16
CA ILE A 299 2.66 -16.65 9.78
C ILE A 299 2.61 -15.33 9.03
N HIS A 300 3.61 -15.10 8.20
CA HIS A 300 3.61 -13.98 7.26
C HIS A 300 3.41 -14.53 5.85
N GLY A 301 2.90 -13.70 4.95
CA GLY A 301 2.81 -14.04 3.55
C GLY A 301 2.88 -12.79 2.69
N ILE A 302 3.46 -12.94 1.51
CA ILE A 302 3.65 -11.85 0.56
C ILE A 302 3.27 -12.32 -0.84
N THR A 303 2.51 -11.50 -1.53
CA THR A 303 2.17 -11.61 -2.95
C THR A 303 2.53 -10.31 -3.65
N ASN A 304 2.29 -10.22 -4.97
CA ASN A 304 2.50 -8.98 -5.72
C ASN A 304 1.60 -7.80 -5.25
N TYR A 305 0.50 -8.08 -4.53
CA TYR A 305 -0.52 -7.07 -4.14
C TYR A 305 -0.91 -7.10 -2.66
N SER A 306 -0.29 -7.97 -1.86
CA SER A 306 -0.64 -8.15 -0.46
C SER A 306 0.59 -8.57 0.34
N MET A 307 0.81 -7.91 1.47
CA MET A 307 1.69 -8.32 2.54
C MET A 307 0.84 -8.54 3.79
N MET A 308 0.82 -9.76 4.30
CA MET A 308 -0.04 -10.18 5.38
C MET A 308 0.77 -10.74 6.55
N ALA A 309 0.29 -10.48 7.76
CA ALA A 309 0.63 -11.26 8.95
C ALA A 309 -0.65 -11.78 9.59
N LEU A 310 -0.63 -13.03 10.02
CA LEU A 310 -1.69 -13.67 10.79
C LEU A 310 -1.09 -14.13 12.11
N THR A 311 -1.71 -13.73 13.21
CA THR A 311 -1.26 -14.04 14.57
C THR A 311 -2.45 -14.09 15.53
N GLY A 312 -2.21 -14.52 16.77
CA GLY A 312 -3.22 -14.51 17.83
C GLY A 312 -3.54 -13.11 18.37
N ARG A 313 -4.28 -13.08 19.49
CA ARG A 313 -4.73 -11.85 20.15
C ARG A 313 -4.05 -11.59 21.50
N THR A 314 -3.05 -12.40 21.85
CA THR A 314 -2.28 -12.21 23.09
C THR A 314 -1.56 -10.84 23.10
N GLU A 315 -1.35 -10.26 24.29
CA GLU A 315 -0.75 -8.91 24.37
C GLU A 315 0.76 -8.90 24.15
N TRP A 316 1.47 -9.97 24.53
CA TRP A 316 2.93 -10.03 24.45
C TRP A 316 3.46 -10.01 23.01
N ILE A 317 2.68 -10.49 22.03
CA ILE A 317 3.02 -10.41 20.60
C ILE A 317 2.91 -8.99 20.04
N ASN A 318 2.32 -8.04 20.78
CA ASN A 318 2.18 -6.67 20.29
C ASN A 318 3.56 -6.04 20.03
N GLU A 319 4.52 -6.29 20.92
CA GLU A 319 5.86 -5.72 20.81
C GLU A 319 6.78 -6.49 19.84
N SER A 320 6.60 -7.80 19.71
CA SER A 320 7.48 -8.66 18.90
C SER A 320 6.99 -8.96 17.48
N VAL A 321 5.68 -8.87 17.22
CA VAL A 321 5.07 -9.19 15.92
C VAL A 321 4.32 -7.99 15.37
N VAL A 322 3.33 -7.48 16.12
CA VAL A 322 2.41 -6.44 15.63
C VAL A 322 3.14 -5.15 15.31
N ARG A 323 3.95 -4.63 16.25
CA ARG A 323 4.70 -3.38 16.04
C ARG A 323 5.73 -3.47 14.91
N PRO A 324 6.62 -4.48 14.86
CA PRO A 324 7.55 -4.62 13.73
C PRO A 324 6.84 -4.74 12.39
N PHE A 325 5.74 -5.50 12.33
CA PHE A 325 4.93 -5.62 11.11
C PHE A 325 4.39 -4.26 10.65
N LEU A 326 3.75 -3.52 11.54
CA LEU A 326 3.14 -2.23 11.18
C LEU A 326 4.17 -1.14 10.84
N LEU A 327 5.35 -1.19 11.47
CA LEU A 327 6.39 -0.17 11.31
C LEU A 327 7.46 -0.60 10.30
N GLU A 328 8.39 -1.48 10.71
CA GLU A 328 9.55 -1.87 9.89
C GLU A 328 9.09 -2.43 8.54
N TYR A 329 8.12 -3.36 8.56
CA TYR A 329 7.67 -4.02 7.33
C TYR A 329 6.74 -3.12 6.50
N GLY A 330 6.05 -2.17 7.11
CA GLY A 330 5.37 -1.08 6.40
C GLY A 330 6.35 -0.19 5.60
N TYR A 331 7.48 0.19 6.20
CA TYR A 331 8.56 0.91 5.50
C TYR A 331 9.22 0.05 4.42
N MET A 332 9.39 -1.25 4.68
CA MET A 332 9.91 -2.20 3.70
C MET A 332 9.01 -2.27 2.48
N LEU A 333 7.70 -2.41 2.70
CA LEU A 333 6.69 -2.36 1.64
C LEU A 333 6.75 -1.05 0.87
N SER A 334 6.82 0.09 1.57
CA SER A 334 6.95 1.39 0.94
C SER A 334 8.13 1.47 -0.04
N VAL A 335 9.30 0.97 0.37
CA VAL A 335 10.50 0.98 -0.47
C VAL A 335 10.36 0.06 -1.66
N VAL A 336 9.89 -1.18 -1.47
CA VAL A 336 9.77 -2.14 -2.59
C VAL A 336 8.68 -1.72 -3.58
N ALA A 337 7.57 -1.16 -3.09
CA ALA A 337 6.56 -0.55 -3.94
C ALA A 337 7.14 0.64 -4.72
N ALA A 338 7.95 1.49 -4.09
CA ALA A 338 8.67 2.58 -4.77
C ALA A 338 9.67 2.09 -5.82
N GLN A 339 10.36 0.98 -5.56
CA GLN A 339 11.23 0.32 -6.55
C GLN A 339 10.42 -0.10 -7.78
N LYS A 340 9.31 -0.81 -7.58
CA LYS A 340 8.41 -1.26 -8.67
C LYS A 340 7.89 -0.07 -9.48
N THR A 341 7.30 0.92 -8.82
CA THR A 341 6.72 2.11 -9.46
C THR A 341 7.77 2.92 -10.20
N GLY A 342 8.97 3.07 -9.64
CA GLY A 342 10.07 3.76 -10.30
C GLY A 342 10.54 3.03 -11.56
N ILE A 343 10.71 1.71 -11.50
CA ILE A 343 11.07 0.90 -12.68
C ILE A 343 9.99 1.05 -13.77
N GLU A 344 8.71 0.96 -13.41
CA GLU A 344 7.59 1.14 -14.34
C GLU A 344 7.58 2.53 -14.98
N LYS A 345 7.82 3.58 -14.18
CA LYS A 345 7.97 4.95 -14.68
C LYS A 345 9.09 5.05 -15.73
N PHE A 346 10.29 4.53 -15.43
CA PHE A 346 11.41 4.59 -16.38
C PHE A 346 11.14 3.78 -17.64
N MET A 347 10.47 2.63 -17.54
CA MET A 347 10.05 1.83 -18.70
C MET A 347 9.05 2.59 -19.59
N MET A 348 8.09 3.28 -19.00
CA MET A 348 7.15 4.14 -19.73
C MET A 348 7.86 5.31 -20.42
N GLU A 349 8.73 6.04 -19.70
CA GLU A 349 9.49 7.16 -20.27
C GLU A 349 10.34 6.73 -21.49
N LEU A 350 10.93 5.54 -21.48
CA LEU A 350 11.69 5.00 -22.63
C LEU A 350 10.80 4.57 -23.79
N THR A 351 9.62 4.04 -23.48
CA THR A 351 8.66 3.61 -24.49
C THR A 351 8.10 4.82 -25.24
N GLU A 352 7.76 5.90 -24.53
CA GLU A 352 7.32 7.17 -25.12
C GLU A 352 8.37 7.74 -26.08
N ASP A 353 9.65 7.71 -25.72
CA ASP A 353 10.74 8.15 -26.61
C ASP A 353 10.85 7.35 -27.90
N THR A 354 10.49 6.06 -27.83
CA THR A 354 10.58 5.17 -28.99
C THR A 354 9.48 5.50 -30.00
N PHE A 355 8.37 6.07 -29.53
CA PHE A 355 7.29 6.56 -30.39
C PHE A 355 7.54 7.98 -30.90
N ASP A 356 8.24 8.83 -30.14
CA ASP A 356 8.65 10.16 -30.58
C ASP A 356 9.89 10.05 -31.50
N ASP A 357 9.69 10.09 -32.81
CA ASP A 357 10.72 10.02 -33.89
C ASP A 357 11.83 11.10 -33.83
N LYS A 358 11.92 11.91 -32.77
CA LYS A 358 12.97 12.90 -32.56
C LYS A 358 14.15 12.27 -31.83
N GLU A 359 15.24 12.00 -32.56
CA GLU A 359 16.55 11.65 -31.98
C GLU A 359 17.09 12.80 -31.11
N ASP A 360 16.71 12.85 -29.83
CA ASP A 360 17.29 13.78 -28.86
C ASP A 360 18.23 13.05 -27.89
N VAL A 361 19.47 12.84 -28.34
CA VAL A 361 20.56 12.19 -27.58
C VAL A 361 20.77 12.78 -26.17
N PRO A 362 20.75 14.12 -25.96
CA PRO A 362 20.78 14.74 -24.63
C PRO A 362 19.73 14.20 -23.64
N THR A 363 18.53 13.88 -24.12
CA THR A 363 17.41 13.45 -23.26
C THR A 363 17.58 11.98 -22.83
N LYS A 364 18.15 11.12 -23.68
CA LYS A 364 18.54 9.75 -23.32
C LYS A 364 19.64 9.71 -22.25
N GLU A 365 20.67 10.52 -22.39
CA GLU A 365 21.77 10.59 -21.41
C GLU A 365 21.31 11.12 -20.05
N LYS A 366 20.41 12.12 -20.04
CA LYS A 366 19.78 12.61 -18.81
C LYS A 366 18.99 11.51 -18.10
N ARG A 367 18.25 10.68 -18.84
CA ARG A 367 17.51 9.53 -18.27
C ARG A 367 18.43 8.45 -17.71
N ARG A 368 19.49 8.07 -18.43
CA ARG A 368 20.49 7.11 -17.92
C ARG A 368 21.09 7.58 -16.58
N LYS A 369 21.37 8.88 -16.44
CA LYS A 369 21.84 9.46 -15.17
C LYS A 369 20.80 9.39 -14.06
N ARG A 370 19.53 9.71 -14.34
CA ARG A 370 18.40 9.58 -13.39
C ARG A 370 18.22 8.13 -12.95
N TRP A 371 18.18 7.18 -13.88
CA TRP A 371 18.13 5.76 -13.58
C TRP A 371 19.31 5.32 -12.71
N LYS A 372 20.55 5.72 -13.04
CA LYS A 372 21.73 5.36 -12.23
C LYS A 372 21.61 5.86 -10.79
N ARG A 373 21.14 7.10 -10.61
CA ARG A 373 20.85 7.68 -9.28
C ARG A 373 19.75 6.90 -8.57
N PHE A 374 18.65 6.63 -9.25
CA PHE A 374 17.55 5.78 -8.77
C PHE A 374 18.05 4.43 -8.27
N ASN A 375 18.75 3.69 -9.13
CA ASN A 375 19.27 2.37 -8.84
C ASN A 375 20.26 2.38 -7.65
N THR A 376 21.11 3.40 -7.54
CA THR A 376 22.08 3.49 -6.43
C THR A 376 21.43 3.75 -5.07
N ILE A 377 20.36 4.54 -5.04
CA ILE A 377 19.74 5.00 -3.78
C ILE A 377 18.58 4.10 -3.35
N LEU A 378 17.76 3.63 -4.28
CA LEU A 378 16.52 2.91 -3.96
C LEU A 378 16.62 1.40 -4.10
N MET A 379 17.51 0.86 -4.94
CA MET A 379 17.67 -0.59 -5.10
C MET A 379 18.59 -1.13 -4.01
N LEU A 380 18.10 -1.09 -2.77
CA LEU A 380 18.86 -1.47 -1.58
C LEU A 380 19.25 -2.96 -1.66
N HIS A 381 20.52 -3.24 -1.38
CA HIS A 381 21.00 -4.62 -1.28
C HIS A 381 20.39 -5.33 -0.06
N GLU A 382 20.30 -4.61 1.06
CA GLU A 382 19.79 -5.11 2.34
C GLU A 382 18.91 -4.02 2.96
N PHE A 383 17.72 -4.41 3.44
CA PHE A 383 16.80 -3.48 4.11
C PHE A 383 16.94 -3.51 5.64
N SER A 384 17.11 -4.69 6.21
CA SER A 384 17.13 -4.93 7.66
C SER A 384 18.45 -5.56 8.09
N THR A 385 18.86 -5.36 9.34
CA THR A 385 19.96 -6.10 9.97
C THR A 385 19.50 -7.38 10.67
N GLN A 386 18.18 -7.63 10.71
CA GLN A 386 17.62 -8.85 11.28
C GLN A 386 17.42 -9.90 10.20
N ASP A 387 17.74 -11.16 10.49
CA ASP A 387 17.54 -12.29 9.57
C ASP A 387 16.11 -12.32 9.03
N GLN A 388 15.12 -12.16 9.90
CA GLN A 388 13.71 -12.15 9.50
C GLN A 388 13.38 -10.99 8.55
N GLY A 389 13.89 -9.79 8.82
CA GLY A 389 13.68 -8.63 7.97
C GLY A 389 14.34 -8.80 6.60
N THR A 390 15.53 -9.38 6.54
CA THR A 390 16.24 -9.69 5.29
C THR A 390 15.48 -10.71 4.45
N GLU A 391 15.02 -11.80 5.07
CA GLU A 391 14.25 -12.84 4.37
C GLU A 391 12.90 -12.33 3.84
N LEU A 392 12.19 -11.52 4.62
CA LEU A 392 10.93 -10.90 4.18
C LEU A 392 11.17 -9.89 3.04
N TYR A 393 12.26 -9.13 3.09
CA TYR A 393 12.62 -8.19 2.02
C TYR A 393 12.93 -8.92 0.71
N ASP A 394 13.67 -10.03 0.77
CA ASP A 394 13.95 -10.85 -0.40
C ASP A 394 12.68 -11.50 -0.97
N LEU A 395 11.81 -12.03 -0.11
CA LEU A 395 10.52 -12.55 -0.53
C LEU A 395 9.65 -11.47 -1.20
N LEU A 396 9.64 -10.25 -0.66
CA LEU A 396 8.90 -9.12 -1.24
C LEU A 396 9.43 -8.73 -2.61
N LYS A 397 10.76 -8.58 -2.75
CA LYS A 397 11.39 -8.32 -4.06
C LYS A 397 11.08 -9.42 -5.07
N GLN A 398 11.11 -10.69 -4.64
CA GLN A 398 10.82 -11.84 -5.49
C GLN A 398 9.37 -11.83 -5.98
N GLN A 399 8.41 -11.60 -5.07
CA GLN A 399 6.98 -11.59 -5.39
C GLN A 399 6.60 -10.42 -6.31
N MET A 400 7.26 -9.27 -6.15
CA MET A 400 7.09 -8.11 -7.04
C MET A 400 7.99 -8.13 -8.29
N LYS A 401 8.85 -9.15 -8.41
CA LYS A 401 9.81 -9.36 -9.52
C LYS A 401 10.74 -8.17 -9.76
N ILE A 402 11.19 -7.53 -8.70
CA ILE A 402 11.97 -6.28 -8.77
C ILE A 402 13.26 -6.47 -9.57
N GLU A 403 14.01 -7.53 -9.27
CA GLU A 403 15.31 -7.80 -9.90
C GLU A 403 15.15 -8.12 -11.39
N GLU A 404 14.15 -8.94 -11.75
CA GLU A 404 13.82 -9.26 -13.15
C GLU A 404 13.45 -8.00 -13.95
N ARG A 405 12.60 -7.14 -13.38
CA ARG A 405 12.14 -5.89 -14.01
C ARG A 405 13.30 -4.90 -14.19
N ALA A 406 14.13 -4.71 -13.15
CA ALA A 406 15.29 -3.85 -13.22
C ALA A 406 16.31 -4.33 -14.26
N ALA A 407 16.55 -5.65 -14.33
CA ALA A 407 17.44 -6.24 -15.33
C ALA A 407 16.90 -6.13 -16.76
N TRP A 408 15.58 -6.13 -16.95
CA TRP A 408 14.96 -5.88 -18.25
C TRP A 408 15.10 -4.41 -18.66
N LEU A 409 14.79 -3.48 -17.74
CA LEU A 409 14.96 -2.05 -17.99
C LEU A 409 16.42 -1.68 -18.31
N GLN A 410 17.40 -2.24 -17.58
CA GLN A 410 18.82 -2.03 -17.86
C GLN A 410 19.17 -2.43 -19.30
N ARG A 411 18.67 -3.58 -19.77
CA ARG A 411 18.87 -4.06 -21.14
C ARG A 411 18.25 -3.15 -22.21
N MET A 412 17.20 -2.40 -21.90
CA MET A 412 16.63 -1.41 -22.83
C MET A 412 17.43 -0.10 -22.87
N MET A 413 18.14 0.22 -21.79
CA MET A 413 18.92 1.46 -21.69
C MET A 413 20.31 1.33 -22.27
N ASP A 414 20.86 0.12 -22.33
CA ASP A 414 22.13 -0.20 -23.00
C ASP A 414 21.94 -0.19 -24.52
#